data_AF-A0A2P4XXT9-F1
#
_entry.id   AF-A0A2P4XXT9-F1
#
_cell.length_a   1.000
_cell.length_b   1.000
_cell.length_c   1.000
_cell.angle_alpha   90.00
_cell.angle_beta   90.00
_cell.angle_gamma   90.00
#
_symmetry.space_group_name_H-M   'P 1'
#
loop_
_entity.id
_entity.type
_entity.pdbx_description
1 polymer ?
#
loop_
_entity_poly.entity_id
_entity_poly.type
_entity_poly.pdbx_seq_one_letter_code
_entity_poly.pdbx_strand_id
1 'polypeptide(L)'
;MSPRSDDTYNEAATPGNADVSFDDAVKNAALQIKPNRILYTSVLLALLQPFQSGWSTSQLNLSDYNNTDECNARPVVEGTCTLFSGHSKLEWTFAVNAWIFGAMVGSLLCGHFSDMMGRKKLLYFNCFFMIGGAVIQAVVSNIWPFAAGRMVSGIASGAATGTIGAYVNELSPPHL
;
A
#
# COMPACT_ATOMS: atom_id res chain seq x y z
N MET A 1 -9.50 40.76 53.31
CA MET A 1 -9.57 40.64 51.83
C MET A 1 -9.63 39.14 51.55
N SER A 2 -10.83 38.58 51.43
CA SER A 2 -11.02 37.14 51.22
C SER A 2 -11.00 36.85 49.72
N PRO A 3 -10.35 35.77 49.24
CA PRO A 3 -10.21 35.52 47.82
C PRO A 3 -11.51 35.01 47.19
N ARG A 4 -11.76 35.48 45.98
CA ARG A 4 -12.87 35.13 45.09
C ARG A 4 -12.66 33.69 44.59
N SER A 5 -13.65 32.81 44.77
CA SER A 5 -13.66 31.46 44.20
C SER A 5 -13.97 31.54 42.71
N ASP A 6 -13.01 31.14 41.87
CA ASP A 6 -13.20 31.05 40.42
C ASP A 6 -14.00 29.78 40.07
N ASP A 7 -15.27 29.95 39.72
CA ASP A 7 -16.19 28.90 39.26
C ASP A 7 -15.91 28.45 37.80
N THR A 8 -14.65 28.24 37.42
CA THR A 8 -14.28 27.93 36.01
C THR A 8 -13.62 26.57 35.81
N TYR A 9 -13.81 25.62 36.74
CA TYR A 9 -13.46 24.22 36.51
C TYR A 9 -14.51 23.30 37.16
N ASN A 10 -15.47 22.84 36.37
CA ASN A 10 -16.23 21.65 36.73
C ASN A 10 -15.28 20.46 36.56
N GLU A 11 -14.83 19.84 37.65
CA GLU A 11 -14.20 18.53 37.59
C GLU A 11 -15.15 17.57 36.87
N ALA A 12 -14.68 16.94 35.78
CA ALA A 12 -15.43 15.88 35.13
C ALA A 12 -15.53 14.71 36.11
N ALA A 13 -16.64 14.63 36.83
CA ALA A 13 -16.93 13.49 37.69
C ALA A 13 -17.01 12.22 36.82
N THR A 14 -16.24 11.19 37.19
CA THR A 14 -16.36 9.85 36.60
C THR A 14 -17.83 9.42 36.67
N PRO A 15 -18.43 8.99 35.54
CA PRO A 15 -19.85 8.68 35.53
C PRO A 15 -20.17 7.54 36.51
N GLY A 16 -21.30 7.65 37.21
CA GLY A 16 -21.72 6.68 38.23
C GLY A 16 -22.05 5.30 37.63
N ASN A 17 -22.17 4.29 38.50
CA ASN A 17 -22.33 2.85 38.18
C ASN A 17 -23.30 2.47 37.05
N ALA A 18 -24.25 3.31 36.68
CA ALA A 18 -25.18 3.05 35.57
C ALA A 18 -24.50 3.09 34.18
N ASP A 19 -23.56 4.01 33.95
CA ASP A 19 -22.80 4.07 32.69
C ASP A 19 -21.79 2.91 32.61
N VAL A 20 -21.19 2.54 33.75
CA VAL A 20 -20.28 1.38 33.84
C VAL A 20 -20.99 0.07 33.47
N SER A 21 -22.25 -0.10 33.85
CA SER A 21 -23.02 -1.31 33.52
C SER A 21 -23.36 -1.42 32.03
N PHE A 22 -23.58 -0.29 31.34
CA PHE A 22 -23.79 -0.29 29.89
C PHE A 22 -22.48 -0.61 29.16
N ASP A 23 -21.37 -0.03 29.60
CA ASP A 23 -20.03 -0.32 29.06
C ASP A 23 -19.62 -1.78 29.26
N ASP A 24 -19.90 -2.37 30.43
CA ASP A 24 -19.62 -3.79 30.68
C ASP A 24 -20.48 -4.72 29.82
N ALA A 25 -21.75 -4.37 29.57
CA ALA A 25 -22.62 -5.13 28.67
C ALA A 25 -22.11 -5.07 27.22
N VAL A 26 -21.68 -3.89 26.75
CA VAL A 26 -21.09 -3.70 25.41
C VAL A 26 -19.75 -4.45 25.29
N LYS A 27 -18.91 -4.40 26.33
CA LYS A 27 -17.64 -5.13 26.38
C LYS A 27 -17.84 -6.64 26.33
N ASN A 28 -18.80 -7.16 27.10
CA ASN A 28 -19.15 -8.58 27.08
C ASN A 28 -19.76 -9.00 25.73
N ALA A 29 -20.56 -8.14 25.09
CA ALA A 29 -21.07 -8.39 23.75
C ALA A 29 -19.94 -8.38 22.69
N ALA A 30 -18.97 -7.47 22.81
CA ALA A 30 -17.81 -7.40 21.92
C ALA A 30 -16.93 -8.66 22.02
N LEU A 31 -16.74 -9.22 23.22
CA LEU A 31 -16.00 -10.47 23.45
C LEU A 31 -16.66 -11.71 22.83
N GLN A 32 -17.96 -11.66 22.54
CA GLN A 32 -18.69 -12.77 21.89
C GLN A 32 -18.58 -12.73 20.35
N ILE A 33 -17.98 -11.69 19.76
CA ILE A 33 -17.83 -11.55 18.31
C ILE A 33 -16.74 -12.51 17.83
N LYS A 34 -17.15 -13.63 17.23
CA LYS A 34 -16.22 -14.62 16.69
C LYS A 34 -15.66 -14.16 15.33
N PRO A 35 -14.37 -14.43 15.04
CA PRO A 35 -13.79 -14.11 13.73
C PRO A 35 -14.50 -14.91 12.63
N ASN A 36 -15.04 -14.18 11.66
CA ASN A 36 -15.72 -14.76 10.50
C ASN A 36 -14.73 -15.07 9.37
N ARG A 37 -15.07 -15.97 8.44
CA ARG A 37 -14.22 -16.33 7.28
C ARG A 37 -13.81 -15.10 6.44
N ILE A 38 -14.65 -14.07 6.43
CA ILE A 38 -14.38 -12.79 5.75
C ILE A 38 -13.11 -12.13 6.32
N LEU A 39 -12.90 -12.14 7.65
CA LEU A 39 -11.69 -11.59 8.27
C LEU A 39 -10.45 -12.35 7.81
N TYR A 40 -10.49 -13.68 7.84
CA TYR A 40 -9.36 -14.51 7.38
C TYR A 40 -9.05 -14.28 5.90
N THR A 41 -10.06 -14.17 5.04
CA THR A 41 -9.84 -13.87 3.62
C THR A 41 -9.24 -12.48 3.41
N SER A 42 -9.66 -11.48 4.18
CA SER A 42 -9.10 -10.13 4.09
C SER A 42 -7.67 -10.06 4.59
N VAL A 43 -7.34 -10.79 5.66
CA VAL A 43 -5.97 -10.92 6.16
C VAL A 43 -5.08 -11.64 5.15
N LEU A 44 -5.55 -12.72 4.52
CA LEU A 44 -4.81 -13.39 3.45
C LEU A 44 -4.53 -12.46 2.27
N LEU A 45 -5.54 -11.68 1.84
CA LEU A 45 -5.34 -10.66 0.81
C LEU A 45 -4.33 -9.59 1.25
N ALA A 46 -4.35 -9.20 2.52
CA ALA A 46 -3.39 -8.26 3.07
C ALA A 46 -1.96 -8.81 3.03
N LEU A 47 -1.76 -10.11 3.27
CA LEU A 47 -0.46 -10.77 3.21
C LEU A 47 0.09 -10.91 1.79
N LEU A 48 -0.75 -10.91 0.76
CA LEU A 48 -0.30 -10.93 -0.64
C LEU A 48 0.32 -9.59 -1.07
N GLN A 49 -0.04 -8.48 -0.42
CA GLN A 49 0.42 -7.15 -0.79
C GLN A 49 1.93 -6.93 -0.53
N PRO A 50 2.49 -7.31 0.64
CA PRO A 50 3.94 -7.29 0.85
C PRO A 50 4.70 -8.13 -0.16
N PHE A 51 4.17 -9.31 -0.53
CA PHE A 51 4.77 -10.16 -1.55
C PHE A 51 4.82 -9.46 -2.91
N GLN A 52 3.71 -8.86 -3.35
CA GLN A 52 3.64 -8.10 -4.60
C GLN A 52 4.63 -6.91 -4.61
N SER A 53 4.71 -6.18 -3.50
CA SER A 53 5.60 -5.03 -3.34
C SER A 53 7.07 -5.45 -3.38
N GLY A 54 7.41 -6.53 -2.68
CA GLY A 54 8.75 -7.11 -2.68
C GLY A 54 9.18 -7.58 -4.07
N TRP A 55 8.34 -8.36 -4.75
CA TRP A 55 8.58 -8.78 -6.13
C TRP A 55 8.82 -7.59 -7.06
N SER A 56 7.96 -6.58 -7.01
CA SER A 56 8.04 -5.43 -7.92
C SER A 56 9.30 -4.59 -7.71
N THR A 57 9.78 -4.51 -6.47
CA THR A 57 11.03 -3.83 -6.11
C THR A 57 12.26 -4.62 -6.57
N SER A 58 12.24 -5.95 -6.40
CA SER A 58 13.41 -6.80 -6.63
C SER A 58 13.57 -7.30 -8.06
N GLN A 59 12.51 -7.35 -8.86
CA GLN A 59 12.54 -7.97 -10.19
C GLN A 59 13.52 -7.34 -11.19
N LEU A 60 14.00 -6.11 -10.95
CA LEU A 60 15.02 -5.46 -11.79
C LEU A 60 16.43 -5.51 -11.21
N ASN A 61 16.64 -6.19 -10.09
CA ASN A 61 17.95 -6.21 -9.46
C ASN A 61 18.89 -7.27 -10.04
N LEU A 62 18.48 -7.98 -11.09
CA LEU A 62 19.33 -8.95 -11.77
C LEU A 62 20.43 -8.23 -12.57
N SER A 63 21.69 -8.62 -12.35
CA SER A 63 22.86 -8.02 -13.02
C SER A 63 22.76 -8.07 -14.54
N ASP A 64 22.20 -9.15 -15.07
CA ASP A 64 22.08 -9.42 -16.50
C ASP A 64 21.17 -8.40 -17.21
N TYR A 65 20.38 -7.63 -16.46
CA TYR A 65 19.57 -6.55 -17.00
C TYR A 65 20.31 -5.21 -17.09
N ASN A 66 21.29 -4.94 -16.23
CA ASN A 66 21.96 -3.64 -16.16
C ASN A 66 23.39 -3.78 -15.61
N ASN A 67 24.24 -4.48 -16.35
CA ASN A 67 25.69 -4.45 -16.16
C ASN A 67 26.30 -3.46 -17.15
N THR A 68 27.00 -2.44 -16.64
CA THR A 68 27.56 -1.35 -17.46
C THR A 68 28.59 -1.85 -18.46
N ASP A 69 29.44 -2.81 -18.08
CA ASP A 69 30.50 -3.30 -18.94
C ASP A 69 29.94 -4.17 -20.07
N GLU A 70 28.95 -5.00 -19.75
CA GLU A 70 28.28 -5.89 -20.71
C GLU A 70 27.35 -5.13 -21.67
N CYS A 71 26.57 -4.16 -21.17
CA CYS A 71 25.66 -3.37 -22.00
C CYS A 71 26.39 -2.42 -22.96
N ASN A 72 27.62 -2.00 -22.62
CA ASN A 72 28.46 -1.15 -23.48
C ASN A 72 29.31 -1.93 -24.49
N ALA A 73 29.42 -3.27 -24.34
CA ALA A 73 30.12 -4.10 -25.30
C ALA A 73 29.46 -4.03 -26.70
N ARG A 74 30.28 -4.07 -27.74
CA ARG A 74 29.84 -4.10 -29.14
C ARG A 74 30.66 -5.17 -29.89
N PRO A 75 30.04 -6.26 -30.37
CA PRO A 75 28.64 -6.66 -30.21
C PRO A 75 28.28 -7.03 -28.76
N VAL A 76 27.00 -6.88 -28.39
CA VAL A 76 26.49 -7.34 -27.08
C VAL A 76 26.47 -8.87 -27.09
N VAL A 77 27.00 -9.51 -26.04
CA VAL A 77 27.09 -10.97 -25.94
C VAL A 77 25.68 -11.55 -25.72
N GLU A 78 25.38 -12.69 -26.34
CA GLU A 78 24.10 -13.37 -26.16
C GLU A 78 23.92 -13.81 -24.70
N GLY A 79 22.80 -13.43 -24.08
CA GLY A 79 22.53 -13.67 -22.66
C GLY A 79 22.93 -12.54 -21.71
N THR A 80 23.58 -11.46 -22.20
CA THR A 80 23.87 -10.26 -21.40
C THR A 80 23.03 -9.06 -21.87
N CYS A 81 22.80 -8.10 -20.97
CA CYS A 81 21.94 -6.93 -21.23
C CYS A 81 20.55 -7.32 -21.80
N THR A 82 19.93 -8.33 -21.21
CA THR A 82 18.74 -9.00 -21.77
C THR A 82 17.50 -8.11 -21.78
N LEU A 83 17.47 -7.08 -20.93
CA LEU A 83 16.40 -6.08 -20.88
C LEU A 83 16.83 -4.77 -21.55
N PHE A 84 16.12 -4.39 -22.62
CA PHE A 84 16.34 -3.18 -23.44
C PHE A 84 17.81 -2.97 -23.84
N SER A 85 18.30 -3.64 -24.89
CA SER A 85 19.69 -3.45 -25.35
C SER A 85 20.01 -1.99 -25.70
N GLY A 86 21.04 -1.40 -25.10
CA GLY A 86 21.53 -0.05 -25.43
C GLY A 86 20.97 1.10 -24.60
N HIS A 87 20.30 0.83 -23.48
CA HIS A 87 19.91 1.86 -22.53
C HIS A 87 21.11 2.46 -21.80
N SER A 88 20.99 3.71 -21.37
CA SER A 88 21.96 4.34 -20.47
C SER A 88 21.68 4.00 -19.00
N LYS A 89 22.71 4.09 -18.15
CA LYS A 89 22.58 3.91 -16.69
C LYS A 89 21.54 4.83 -16.06
N LEU A 90 21.39 6.05 -16.59
CA LEU A 90 20.41 7.02 -16.12
C LEU A 90 18.98 6.58 -16.45
N GLU A 91 18.72 6.17 -17.70
CA GLU A 91 17.39 5.69 -18.10
C GLU A 91 16.96 4.45 -17.30
N TRP A 92 17.90 3.52 -17.05
CA TRP A 92 17.66 2.38 -16.17
C TRP A 92 17.27 2.82 -14.75
N THR A 93 18.03 3.76 -14.18
CA THR A 93 17.77 4.30 -12.85
C THR A 93 16.37 4.93 -12.76
N PHE A 94 15.94 5.66 -13.79
CA PHE A 94 14.58 6.19 -13.85
C PHE A 94 13.53 5.08 -13.93
N ALA A 95 13.74 4.06 -14.76
CA ALA A 95 12.81 2.94 -14.91
C ALA A 95 12.64 2.14 -13.61
N VAL A 96 13.72 1.91 -12.86
CA VAL A 96 13.67 1.23 -11.55
C VAL A 96 12.94 2.09 -10.52
N ASN A 97 13.31 3.37 -10.40
CA ASN A 97 12.75 4.26 -9.37
C ASN A 97 11.32 4.73 -9.67
N ALA A 98 10.85 4.64 -10.91
CA ALA A 98 9.49 5.01 -11.29
C ALA A 98 8.43 4.28 -10.46
N TRP A 99 8.67 3.01 -10.09
CA TRP A 99 7.76 2.26 -9.24
C TRP A 99 7.67 2.85 -7.82
N ILE A 100 8.81 3.14 -7.19
CA ILE A 100 8.87 3.73 -5.83
C ILE A 100 8.24 5.12 -5.83
N PHE A 101 8.54 5.94 -6.84
CA PHE A 101 7.95 7.26 -6.99
C PHE A 101 6.43 7.18 -7.16
N GLY A 102 5.95 6.25 -8.00
CA GLY A 102 4.53 5.98 -8.12
C GLY A 102 3.89 5.57 -6.79
N ALA A 103 4.53 4.66 -6.05
CA ALA A 103 4.05 4.21 -4.74
C ALA A 103 3.95 5.34 -3.71
N MET A 104 4.92 6.26 -3.69
CA MET A 104 4.87 7.48 -2.87
C MET A 104 3.62 8.31 -3.20
N VAL A 105 3.37 8.60 -4.48
CA VAL A 105 2.20 9.37 -4.92
C VAL A 105 0.90 8.64 -4.56
N GLY A 106 0.82 7.34 -4.82
CA GLY A 106 -0.36 6.52 -4.49
C GLY A 106 -0.66 6.49 -2.99
N SER A 107 0.38 6.46 -2.16
CA SER A 107 0.24 6.44 -0.70
C SER A 107 -0.28 7.77 -0.15
N LEU A 108 0.13 8.90 -0.72
CA LEU A 108 -0.36 10.22 -0.34
C LEU A 108 -1.83 10.42 -0.69
N LEU A 109 -2.27 9.86 -1.83
CA LEU A 109 -3.65 10.03 -2.31
C LEU A 109 -4.63 9.00 -1.72
N CYS A 110 -4.13 7.94 -1.07
CA CYS A 110 -4.96 6.80 -0.67
C CYS A 110 -6.06 7.17 0.33
N GLY A 111 -5.80 8.10 1.25
CA GLY A 111 -6.78 8.56 2.24
C GLY A 111 -7.98 9.23 1.58
N HIS A 112 -7.72 10.20 0.70
CA HIS A 112 -8.78 10.92 0.00
C HIS A 112 -9.66 9.99 -0.86
N PHE A 113 -9.05 9.09 -1.62
CA PHE A 113 -9.80 8.13 -2.43
C PHE A 113 -10.53 7.08 -1.59
N SER A 114 -9.95 6.68 -0.45
CA SER A 114 -10.54 5.72 0.48
C SER A 114 -11.83 6.27 1.09
N ASP A 115 -11.83 7.55 1.46
CA ASP A 115 -12.99 8.21 2.06
C ASP A 115 -14.11 8.47 1.04
N MET A 116 -13.74 8.79 -0.21
CA MET A 116 -14.73 9.07 -1.27
C MET A 116 -15.38 7.79 -1.82
N MET A 117 -14.61 6.73 -2.10
CA MET A 117 -15.10 5.52 -2.79
C MET A 117 -15.46 4.39 -1.82
N GLY A 118 -14.99 4.46 -0.58
CA GLY A 118 -15.01 3.36 0.38
C GLY A 118 -13.90 2.35 0.13
N ARG A 119 -13.36 1.80 1.21
CA ARG A 119 -12.14 0.95 1.21
C ARG A 119 -12.24 -0.27 0.29
N LYS A 120 -13.35 -1.02 0.35
CA LYS A 120 -13.54 -2.23 -0.47
C LYS A 120 -13.52 -1.93 -1.98
N LYS A 121 -14.23 -0.89 -2.43
CA LYS A 121 -14.30 -0.53 -3.86
C LYS A 121 -12.96 -0.02 -4.37
N LEU A 122 -12.26 0.77 -3.56
CA LEU A 122 -10.92 1.25 -3.87
C LEU A 122 -9.94 0.10 -4.09
N LEU A 123 -9.98 -0.95 -3.25
CA LEU A 123 -9.13 -2.14 -3.44
C LEU A 123 -9.41 -2.87 -4.76
N TYR A 124 -10.67 -3.05 -5.14
CA TYR A 124 -11.00 -3.63 -6.45
C TYR A 124 -10.48 -2.78 -7.61
N PHE A 125 -10.60 -1.46 -7.52
CA PHE A 125 -10.12 -0.56 -8.56
C PHE A 125 -8.59 -0.57 -8.68
N ASN A 126 -7.88 -0.65 -7.55
CA ASN A 126 -6.44 -0.81 -7.52
C ASN A 126 -5.97 -2.07 -8.25
N CYS A 127 -6.69 -3.19 -8.14
CA CYS A 127 -6.35 -4.41 -8.89
C CYS A 127 -6.34 -4.14 -10.41
N PHE A 128 -7.31 -3.40 -10.95
CA PHE A 128 -7.35 -3.08 -12.38
C PHE A 128 -6.16 -2.23 -12.82
N PHE A 129 -5.77 -1.20 -12.04
CA PHE A 129 -4.59 -0.41 -12.36
C PHE A 129 -3.29 -1.21 -12.25
N MET A 130 -3.19 -2.10 -11.26
CA MET A 130 -2.03 -2.95 -11.08
C MET A 130 -1.87 -3.91 -12.27
N ILE A 131 -2.96 -4.54 -12.71
CA ILE A 131 -2.97 -5.39 -13.91
C ILE A 131 -2.64 -4.56 -15.16
N GLY A 132 -3.24 -3.38 -15.33
CA GLY A 132 -2.96 -2.50 -16.47
C GLY A 132 -1.48 -2.10 -16.54
N GLY A 133 -0.89 -1.72 -15.41
CA GLY A 133 0.54 -1.41 -15.31
C GLY A 133 1.43 -2.61 -15.62
N ALA A 134 1.03 -3.82 -15.21
CA ALA A 134 1.76 -5.06 -15.53
C ALA A 134 1.66 -5.41 -17.02
N VAL A 135 0.49 -5.25 -17.65
CA VAL A 135 0.30 -5.47 -19.09
C VAL A 135 1.17 -4.50 -19.90
N ILE A 136 1.20 -3.22 -19.52
CA ILE A 136 2.10 -2.24 -20.17
C ILE A 136 3.55 -2.71 -20.07
N GLN A 137 4.01 -3.12 -18.88
CA GLN A 137 5.38 -3.60 -18.69
C GLN A 137 5.70 -4.86 -19.52
N ALA A 138 4.73 -5.75 -19.74
CA ALA A 138 4.93 -7.00 -20.45
C ALA A 138 5.01 -6.84 -21.98
N VAL A 139 4.32 -5.84 -22.55
CA VAL A 139 4.18 -5.69 -24.01
C VAL A 139 5.21 -4.75 -24.62
N VAL A 140 5.80 -3.87 -23.81
CA VAL A 140 6.66 -2.79 -24.32
C VAL A 140 8.11 -3.23 -24.52
N SER A 141 8.69 -2.84 -25.66
CA SER A 141 10.12 -3.05 -25.97
C SER A 141 10.97 -1.78 -25.81
N ASN A 142 10.43 -0.75 -25.18
CA ASN A 142 11.10 0.53 -24.93
C ASN A 142 11.11 0.87 -23.43
N ILE A 143 12.19 1.49 -22.96
CA ILE A 143 12.42 1.79 -21.54
C ILE A 143 11.46 2.84 -20.95
N TRP A 144 11.09 3.86 -21.73
CA TRP A 144 10.20 4.93 -21.29
C TRP A 144 8.75 4.48 -21.03
N PRO A 145 8.06 3.79 -21.96
CA PRO A 145 6.73 3.27 -21.68
C PRO A 145 6.77 2.16 -20.61
N PHE A 146 7.88 1.43 -20.48
CA PHE A 146 8.10 0.51 -19.36
C PHE A 146 8.13 1.25 -18.02
N ALA A 147 8.87 2.35 -17.92
CA ALA A 147 8.90 3.21 -16.74
C ALA A 147 7.52 3.80 -16.42
N ALA A 148 6.72 4.16 -17.43
CA ALA A 148 5.34 4.61 -17.24
C ALA A 148 4.46 3.49 -16.65
N GLY A 149 4.54 2.26 -17.18
CA GLY A 149 3.83 1.10 -16.62
C GLY A 149 4.25 0.79 -15.18
N ARG A 150 5.55 0.95 -14.87
CA ARG A 150 6.08 0.88 -13.51
C ARG A 150 5.45 1.91 -12.59
N MET A 151 5.39 3.17 -13.02
CA MET A 151 4.77 4.25 -12.25
C MET A 151 3.29 3.97 -11.95
N VAL A 152 2.52 3.53 -12.95
CA VAL A 152 1.09 3.17 -12.78
C VAL A 152 0.93 2.03 -11.77
N SER A 153 1.71 0.96 -11.92
CA SER A 153 1.67 -0.16 -10.96
C SER A 153 2.13 0.25 -9.56
N GLY A 154 3.07 1.18 -9.46
CA GLY A 154 3.53 1.78 -8.21
C GLY A 154 2.41 2.55 -7.51
N ILE A 155 1.71 3.44 -8.22
CA ILE A 155 0.57 4.20 -7.69
C ILE A 155 -0.49 3.26 -7.11
N ALA A 156 -0.86 2.22 -7.87
CA ALA A 156 -1.83 1.23 -7.41
C ALA A 156 -1.37 0.48 -6.15
N SER A 157 -0.10 0.05 -6.12
CA SER A 157 0.48 -0.66 -4.99
C SER A 157 0.58 0.22 -3.74
N GLY A 158 1.02 1.47 -3.87
CA GLY A 158 1.09 2.43 -2.76
C GLY A 158 -0.28 2.74 -2.17
N ALA A 159 -1.27 2.97 -3.03
CA ALA A 159 -2.64 3.19 -2.58
C ALA A 159 -3.21 1.97 -1.85
N ALA A 160 -3.03 0.76 -2.41
CA ALA A 160 -3.49 -0.47 -1.80
C ALA A 160 -2.83 -0.74 -0.44
N THR A 161 -1.53 -0.47 -0.27
CA THR A 161 -0.83 -0.70 1.01
C THR A 161 -1.45 0.09 2.17
N GLY A 162 -1.80 1.37 1.96
CA GLY A 162 -2.49 2.16 2.98
C GLY A 162 -3.93 1.71 3.22
N THR A 163 -4.69 1.45 2.14
CA THR A 163 -6.11 1.07 2.24
C THR A 163 -6.32 -0.31 2.86
N ILE A 164 -5.46 -1.29 2.57
CA ILE A 164 -5.56 -2.65 3.13
C ILE A 164 -5.42 -2.62 4.65
N GLY A 165 -4.44 -1.87 5.17
CA GLY A 165 -4.23 -1.75 6.62
C GLY A 165 -5.46 -1.20 7.34
N ALA A 166 -6.02 -0.10 6.82
CA ALA A 166 -7.26 0.47 7.34
C ALA A 166 -8.45 -0.50 7.21
N TYR A 167 -8.58 -1.18 6.07
CA TYR A 167 -9.65 -2.14 5.84
C TYR A 167 -9.63 -3.32 6.81
N VAL A 168 -8.44 -3.86 7.12
CA VAL A 168 -8.28 -4.93 8.10
C VAL A 168 -8.58 -4.43 9.51
N ASN A 169 -8.09 -3.23 9.88
CA ASN A 169 -8.33 -2.63 11.18
C ASN A 169 -9.82 -2.40 11.47
N GLU A 170 -10.58 -1.97 10.46
CA GLU A 170 -12.03 -1.78 10.58
C GLU A 170 -12.82 -3.08 10.62
N LEU A 171 -12.25 -4.16 10.12
CA LEU A 171 -12.87 -5.49 10.13
C LEU A 171 -12.53 -6.29 11.38
N SER A 172 -11.40 -6.00 12.02
CA SER A 172 -10.97 -6.68 13.24
C SER A 172 -11.89 -6.34 14.42
N PRO A 173 -12.37 -7.34 15.17
CA PRO A 173 -13.09 -7.11 16.42
C PRO A 173 -12.19 -6.34 17.41
N PRO A 174 -12.76 -5.44 18.23
CA PRO A 174 -11.98 -4.55 19.10
C PRO A 174 -11.21 -5.27 20.24
N HIS A 175 -11.41 -6.58 20.41
CA HIS A 175 -10.81 -7.39 21.47
C HIS A 175 -9.68 -8.32 20.97
N LEU A 176 -9.36 -8.26 19.67
CA LEU A 176 -8.25 -8.97 19.02
C LEU A 176 -7.06 -8.03 18.85
#